data_AF-A0A965NIR5-F1
#
_entry.id   AF-A0A965NIR5-F1
#
_cell.length_a   1.000
_cell.length_b   1.000
_cell.length_c   1.000
_cell.angle_alpha   90.00
_cell.angle_beta   90.00
_cell.angle_gamma   90.00
#
_symmetry.space_group_name_H-M   'P 1'
#
loop_
_entity.id
_entity.type
_entity.pdbx_description
1 polymer ?
#
loop_
_entity_poly.entity_id
_entity_poly.type
_entity_poly.pdbx_seq_one_letter_code
_entity_poly.pdbx_strand_id
1 'polypeptide(L)'
;VRIGVEEDTPRGQQISIVAAQNWVISFHENDEEVFEAVEKRIADNKGNIRKWHAGYLVYSLLDTLVDRLLYQTEEIEDATTELEDSILKGTDDWDLNEVYRLKRIVVRLSRLAQPLKDMVSVLEHYEHPLLPTSLDMYLRDLYDHAIRAADRIEHARMILQDLQEYHHTQQERKTSEVMRVLTVMSSIFIPLTFLVGLWGMNFHFMPEIHTPWGEKYGYFLALGTMAVLAGGVIFWMKRKRWF
;
A
#
# COMPACT_ATOMS: atom_id res chain seq x y z
N VAL A 1 5.84 11.31 -20.93
CA VAL A 1 5.05 10.68 -19.83
C VAL A 1 4.44 11.81 -19.02
N ARG A 2 3.15 12.09 -19.24
CA ARG A 2 2.32 12.89 -18.33
C ARG A 2 1.65 11.97 -17.32
N ILE A 3 1.53 12.45 -16.09
CA ILE A 3 0.62 11.88 -15.09
C ILE A 3 -0.29 13.03 -14.69
N GLY A 4 -1.50 13.06 -15.22
CA GLY A 4 -2.58 13.80 -14.61
C GLY A 4 -3.21 12.87 -13.58
N VAL A 5 -3.43 13.35 -12.36
CA VAL A 5 -4.14 12.63 -11.29
C VAL A 5 -5.58 12.22 -11.74
N GLU A 6 -6.06 12.75 -12.87
CA GLU A 6 -7.33 12.40 -13.52
C GLU A 6 -7.27 11.30 -14.59
N GLU A 7 -6.09 10.90 -15.11
CA GLU A 7 -5.96 9.79 -16.06
C GLU A 7 -5.49 8.51 -15.36
N ASP A 8 -6.36 7.51 -15.36
CA ASP A 8 -6.33 6.28 -14.54
C ASP A 8 -5.14 5.32 -14.80
N THR A 9 -4.09 5.74 -15.52
CA THR A 9 -2.82 5.00 -15.63
C THR A 9 -1.71 5.79 -16.35
N PRO A 10 -0.47 5.88 -15.80
CA PRO A 10 0.65 6.51 -16.50
C PRO A 10 0.93 5.79 -17.82
N ARG A 11 0.83 6.49 -18.95
CA ARG A 11 1.25 5.92 -20.24
C ARG A 11 2.76 6.13 -20.37
N GLY A 12 3.51 5.02 -20.29
CA GLY A 12 4.91 5.02 -20.67
C GLY A 12 5.03 5.30 -22.17
N GLN A 13 5.91 6.22 -22.54
CA GLN A 13 6.29 6.48 -23.92
C GLN A 13 7.70 5.96 -24.11
N GLN A 14 7.93 5.18 -25.17
CA GLN A 14 9.28 4.79 -25.52
C GLN A 14 9.99 5.96 -26.20
N ILE A 15 11.18 6.30 -25.70
CA ILE A 15 12.10 7.24 -26.32
C ILE A 15 13.41 6.51 -26.58
N SER A 16 13.86 6.51 -27.82
CA SER A 16 15.14 5.91 -28.22
C SER A 16 16.08 7.01 -28.68
N ILE A 17 17.28 7.05 -28.11
CA ILE A 17 18.30 8.05 -28.42
C ILE A 17 19.49 7.35 -29.04
N VAL A 18 19.92 7.83 -30.22
CA VAL A 18 21.13 7.37 -30.91
C VAL A 18 22.06 8.57 -31.05
N ALA A 19 23.30 8.43 -30.59
CA ALA A 19 24.28 9.50 -30.60
C ALA A 19 25.56 9.08 -31.30
N ALA A 20 26.14 10.03 -32.04
CA ALA A 20 27.48 9.97 -32.61
C ALA A 20 28.20 11.30 -32.35
N GLN A 21 29.42 11.45 -32.88
CA GLN A 21 30.35 12.53 -32.47
C GLN A 21 29.77 13.93 -32.60
N ASN A 22 28.94 14.17 -33.63
CA ASN A 22 28.42 15.50 -33.96
C ASN A 22 26.90 15.54 -34.14
N TRP A 23 26.18 14.45 -33.84
CA TRP A 23 24.73 14.40 -34.01
C TRP A 23 24.09 13.49 -32.97
N VAL A 24 22.85 13.84 -32.62
CA VAL A 24 21.99 13.06 -31.74
C VAL A 24 20.63 12.96 -32.42
N ILE A 25 20.11 11.75 -32.55
CA ILE A 25 18.77 11.47 -33.10
C ILE A 25 17.93 10.90 -31.97
N SER A 26 16.73 11.43 -31.77
CA SER A 26 15.75 10.89 -30.84
C SER A 26 14.50 10.44 -31.59
N PHE A 27 14.01 9.25 -31.26
CA PHE A 27 12.77 8.68 -31.79
C PHE A 27 11.71 8.67 -30.69
N HIS A 28 10.50 9.11 -31.03
CA HIS A 28 9.39 9.35 -30.12
C HIS A 28 8.15 8.65 -30.65
N GLU A 29 7.39 7.96 -29.78
CA GLU A 29 6.14 7.33 -30.20
C GLU A 29 4.96 8.29 -30.38
N ASN A 30 4.95 9.41 -29.63
CA ASN A 30 3.86 10.40 -29.62
C ASN A 30 4.40 11.81 -29.83
N ASP A 31 3.55 12.72 -30.30
CA ASP A 31 3.85 14.15 -30.52
C ASP A 31 3.93 14.98 -29.21
N GLU A 32 4.27 14.35 -28.08
CA GLU A 32 4.38 15.06 -26.80
C GLU A 32 5.71 15.84 -26.77
N GLU A 33 5.65 17.14 -26.45
CA GLU A 33 6.81 18.03 -26.40
C GLU A 33 7.67 17.76 -25.13
N VAL A 34 8.39 16.63 -25.14
CA VAL A 34 9.21 16.20 -23.99
C VAL A 34 10.45 17.08 -23.81
N PHE A 35 11.02 17.53 -24.93
CA PHE A 35 12.31 18.24 -24.97
C PHE A 35 12.21 19.73 -25.26
N GLU A 36 11.02 20.34 -25.15
CA GLU A 36 10.81 21.78 -25.39
C GLU A 36 11.79 22.66 -24.59
N ALA A 37 12.06 22.29 -23.33
CA ALA A 37 13.03 22.99 -22.49
C ALA A 37 14.46 22.94 -23.06
N VAL A 38 14.86 21.81 -23.65
CA VAL A 38 16.17 21.62 -24.30
C VAL A 38 16.23 22.42 -25.59
N GLU A 39 15.18 22.33 -26.42
CA GLU A 39 15.05 23.09 -27.67
C GLU A 39 15.13 24.60 -27.44
N LYS A 40 14.43 25.10 -26.42
CA LYS A 40 14.46 26.52 -26.03
C LYS A 40 15.83 26.94 -25.51
N ARG A 41 16.51 26.12 -24.71
CA ARG A 41 17.89 26.39 -24.25
C ARG A 41 18.85 26.48 -25.43
N ILE A 42 18.66 25.62 -26.44
CA ILE A 42 19.42 25.71 -27.69
C ILE A 42 19.05 26.99 -28.42
N ALA A 43 17.79 27.29 -28.68
CA ALA A 43 17.35 28.49 -29.41
C ALA A 43 17.87 29.79 -28.79
N ASP A 44 17.75 29.93 -27.46
CA ASP A 44 18.13 31.12 -26.70
C ASP A 44 19.64 31.22 -26.38
N ASN A 45 20.44 30.21 -26.77
CA ASN A 45 21.86 30.12 -26.40
C ASN A 45 22.12 30.21 -24.88
N LYS A 46 21.27 29.53 -24.08
CA LYS A 46 21.37 29.52 -22.62
C LYS A 46 22.26 28.38 -22.13
N GLY A 47 23.20 28.71 -21.25
CA GLY A 47 24.13 27.75 -20.65
C GLY A 47 25.22 27.27 -21.62
N ASN A 48 25.61 26.00 -21.50
CA ASN A 48 26.72 25.42 -22.24
C ASN A 48 26.29 24.55 -23.43
N ILE A 49 24.98 24.45 -23.71
CA ILE A 49 24.43 23.47 -24.67
C ILE A 49 24.91 23.66 -26.11
N ARG A 50 25.18 24.91 -26.54
CA ARG A 50 25.76 25.20 -27.86
C ARG A 50 27.29 25.11 -27.91
N LYS A 51 27.94 25.13 -26.75
CA LYS A 51 29.41 25.21 -26.63
C LYS A 51 30.04 23.82 -26.54
N TRP A 52 29.27 22.83 -26.10
CA TRP A 52 29.74 21.49 -25.80
C TRP A 52 29.32 20.49 -26.88
N HIS A 53 30.05 19.38 -26.92
CA HIS A 53 29.92 18.29 -27.89
C HIS A 53 28.58 17.54 -27.76
N ALA A 54 28.28 16.67 -28.74
CA ALA A 54 27.05 15.85 -28.77
C ALA A 54 26.75 15.10 -27.45
N GLY A 55 27.78 14.69 -26.69
CA GLY A 55 27.60 14.08 -25.37
C GLY A 55 26.84 14.94 -24.35
N TYR A 56 27.05 16.26 -24.34
CA TYR A 56 26.31 17.15 -23.45
C TYR A 56 24.84 17.26 -23.84
N LEU A 57 24.54 17.14 -25.15
CA LEU A 57 23.17 17.08 -25.63
C LEU A 57 22.49 15.77 -25.19
N VAL A 58 23.18 14.63 -25.28
CA VAL A 58 22.68 13.34 -24.75
C VAL A 58 22.36 13.45 -23.26
N TYR A 59 23.31 13.97 -22.47
CA TYR A 59 23.08 14.24 -21.05
C TYR A 59 21.85 15.13 -20.85
N SER A 60 21.73 16.26 -21.55
CA SER A 60 20.61 17.20 -21.40
C SER A 60 19.24 16.57 -21.72
N LEU A 61 19.19 15.66 -22.70
CA LEU A 61 17.97 14.91 -23.02
C LEU A 61 17.63 13.93 -21.89
N LEU A 62 18.62 13.16 -21.39
CA LEU A 62 18.41 12.21 -20.31
C LEU A 62 18.04 12.90 -18.99
N ASP A 63 18.68 14.02 -18.67
CA ASP A 63 18.41 14.89 -17.52
C ASP A 63 16.94 15.33 -17.51
N THR A 64 16.44 15.78 -18.66
CA THR A 64 15.01 16.14 -18.82
C THR A 64 14.07 14.95 -18.58
N LEU A 65 14.47 13.72 -18.94
CA LEU A 65 13.66 12.52 -18.69
C LEU A 65 13.68 12.10 -17.23
N VAL A 66 14.85 12.14 -16.59
CA VAL A 66 15.03 11.78 -15.19
C VAL A 66 14.33 12.80 -14.28
N ASP A 67 14.44 14.09 -14.56
CA ASP A 67 13.76 15.14 -13.80
C ASP A 67 12.23 14.98 -13.83
N ARG A 68 11.68 14.66 -15.02
CA ARG A 68 10.25 14.36 -15.15
C ARG A 68 9.82 13.16 -14.31
N LEU A 69 10.66 12.11 -14.28
CA LEU A 69 10.41 10.94 -13.44
C LEU A 69 10.48 11.30 -11.95
N LEU A 70 11.44 12.12 -11.55
CA LEU A 70 11.61 12.56 -10.16
C LEU A 70 10.39 13.36 -9.69
N TYR A 71 9.94 14.34 -10.48
CA TYR A 71 8.73 15.11 -10.21
C TYR A 71 7.50 14.22 -10.04
N GLN A 72 7.31 13.25 -10.95
CA GLN A 72 6.20 12.28 -10.85
C GLN A 72 6.29 11.40 -9.61
N THR A 73 7.51 11.07 -9.20
CA THR A 73 7.73 10.28 -8.01
C THR A 73 7.38 11.05 -6.74
N GLU A 74 7.67 12.36 -6.70
CA GLU A 74 7.28 13.25 -5.59
C GLU A 74 5.77 13.31 -5.43
N GLU A 75 5.02 13.52 -6.52
CA GLU A 75 3.54 13.54 -6.46
C GLU A 75 2.95 12.23 -5.90
N ILE A 76 3.56 11.09 -6.25
CA ILE A 76 3.10 9.78 -5.79
C ILE A 76 3.51 9.50 -4.34
N GLU A 77 4.70 9.95 -3.93
CA GLU A 77 5.15 9.88 -2.54
C GLU A 77 4.21 10.68 -1.64
N ASP A 78 3.91 11.94 -2.00
CA ASP A 78 2.99 12.81 -1.27
C ASP A 78 1.59 12.18 -1.16
N ALA A 79 1.03 11.69 -2.28
CA ALA A 79 -0.27 11.01 -2.28
C ALA A 79 -0.28 9.74 -1.43
N THR A 80 0.83 8.99 -1.40
CA THR A 80 0.97 7.79 -0.57
C THR A 80 1.02 8.14 0.92
N THR A 81 1.77 9.19 1.29
CA THR A 81 1.84 9.67 2.67
C THR A 81 0.49 10.22 3.14
N GLU A 82 -0.23 10.98 2.31
CA GLU A 82 -1.58 11.45 2.64
C GLU A 82 -2.55 10.29 2.90
N LEU A 83 -2.49 9.24 2.07
CA LEU A 83 -3.30 8.05 2.25
C LEU A 83 -2.95 7.30 3.54
N GLU A 84 -1.65 7.11 3.83
CA GLU A 84 -1.18 6.51 5.09
C GLU A 84 -1.70 7.28 6.31
N ASP A 85 -1.56 8.60 6.29
CA ASP A 85 -2.02 9.49 7.34
C ASP A 85 -3.53 9.38 7.57
N SER A 86 -4.31 9.26 6.49
CA SER A 86 -5.76 9.11 6.57
C SER A 86 -6.17 7.79 7.24
N ILE A 87 -5.46 6.70 6.93
CA ILE A 87 -5.71 5.37 7.49
C ILE A 87 -5.33 5.32 8.98
N LEU A 88 -4.18 5.90 9.34
CA LEU A 88 -3.69 5.93 10.72
C LEU A 88 -4.55 6.81 11.65
N LYS A 89 -5.16 7.87 11.12
CA LYS A 89 -6.10 8.74 11.87
C LYS A 89 -7.43 8.07 12.20
N GLY A 90 -7.67 6.85 11.71
CA GLY A 90 -8.78 6.01 12.14
C GLY A 90 -10.13 6.42 11.56
N THR A 91 -10.14 7.11 10.42
CA THR A 91 -11.37 7.19 9.62
C THR A 91 -11.69 5.80 9.08
N ASP A 92 -12.76 5.18 9.58
CA ASP A 92 -13.27 3.87 9.14
C ASP A 92 -13.67 3.82 7.65
N ASP A 93 -13.57 4.94 6.93
CA ASP A 93 -14.08 5.20 5.59
C ASP A 93 -12.96 5.34 4.54
N TRP A 94 -11.81 4.70 4.79
CA TRP A 94 -10.70 4.73 3.85
C TRP A 94 -10.95 3.72 2.70
N ASP A 95 -10.69 4.15 1.47
CA ASP A 95 -11.01 3.36 0.28
C ASP A 95 -9.83 2.44 -0.11
N LEU A 96 -10.02 1.12 0.04
CA LEU A 96 -9.04 0.14 -0.41
C LEU A 96 -8.77 0.22 -1.91
N ASN A 97 -9.72 0.72 -2.72
CA ASN A 97 -9.49 0.93 -4.15
C ASN A 97 -8.41 1.99 -4.38
N GLU A 98 -8.31 3.00 -3.52
CA GLU A 98 -7.28 4.04 -3.61
C GLU A 98 -5.88 3.45 -3.40
N VAL A 99 -5.72 2.58 -2.39
CA VAL A 99 -4.47 1.83 -2.16
C VAL A 99 -4.10 1.01 -3.41
N TYR A 100 -5.06 0.30 -4.01
CA TYR A 100 -4.80 -0.48 -5.22
C TYR A 100 -4.51 0.40 -6.45
N ARG A 101 -5.11 1.59 -6.56
CA ARG A 101 -4.86 2.56 -7.62
C ARG A 101 -3.42 3.06 -7.55
N LEU A 102 -3.00 3.61 -6.40
CA LEU A 102 -1.63 4.07 -6.19
C LEU A 102 -0.63 2.94 -6.37
N LYS A 103 -0.92 1.73 -5.87
CA LYS A 103 -0.03 0.57 -6.05
C LYS A 103 0.20 0.23 -7.52
N ARG A 104 -0.84 0.32 -8.36
CA ARG A 104 -0.72 0.09 -9.81
C ARG A 104 0.18 1.14 -10.47
N ILE A 105 0.07 2.40 -10.06
CA ILE A 105 0.91 3.50 -10.55
C ILE A 105 2.36 3.29 -10.13
N VAL A 106 2.62 3.05 -8.84
CA VAL A 106 3.95 2.80 -8.27
C VAL A 106 4.64 1.61 -8.93
N VAL A 107 3.94 0.48 -9.12
CA VAL A 107 4.51 -0.70 -9.81
C VAL A 107 4.89 -0.38 -11.25
N ARG A 108 4.11 0.46 -11.94
CA ARG A 108 4.44 0.89 -13.31
C ARG A 108 5.64 1.82 -13.34
N LEU A 109 5.71 2.80 -12.44
CA LEU A 109 6.87 3.68 -12.30
C LEU A 109 8.14 2.88 -11.96
N SER A 110 8.05 1.90 -11.08
CA SER A 110 9.18 1.01 -10.73
C SER A 110 9.74 0.27 -11.96
N ARG A 111 8.85 -0.22 -12.84
CA ARG A 111 9.25 -0.86 -14.11
C ARG A 111 9.95 0.08 -15.10
N LEU A 112 9.75 1.40 -14.98
CA LEU A 112 10.41 2.40 -15.81
C LEU A 112 11.69 2.92 -15.15
N ALA A 113 11.66 3.15 -13.83
CA ALA A 113 12.75 3.72 -13.06
C ALA A 113 13.95 2.78 -12.92
N GLN A 114 13.72 1.48 -12.69
CA GLN A 114 14.85 0.53 -12.51
C GLN A 114 15.71 0.40 -13.78
N PRO A 115 15.16 0.16 -14.98
CA PRO A 115 15.97 0.12 -16.20
C PRO A 115 16.66 1.46 -16.50
N LEU A 116 16.02 2.59 -16.20
CA LEU A 116 16.61 3.91 -16.36
C LEU A 116 17.82 4.10 -15.43
N LYS A 117 17.67 3.74 -14.15
CA LYS A 117 18.76 3.76 -13.17
C LYS A 117 19.93 2.88 -13.62
N ASP A 118 19.65 1.67 -14.08
CA ASP A 118 20.68 0.74 -14.56
C ASP A 118 21.39 1.30 -15.81
N MET A 119 20.64 1.87 -16.74
CA MET A 119 21.21 2.52 -17.93
C MET A 119 22.11 3.71 -17.56
N VAL A 120 21.66 4.57 -16.64
CA VAL A 120 22.45 5.73 -16.20
C VAL A 120 23.70 5.28 -15.42
N SER A 121 23.60 4.22 -14.62
CA SER A 121 24.75 3.61 -13.93
C SER A 121 25.82 3.14 -14.93
N VAL A 122 25.39 2.50 -16.02
CA VAL A 122 26.29 2.10 -17.10
C VAL A 122 26.95 3.33 -17.72
N LEU A 123 26.17 4.38 -18.04
CA LEU A 123 26.69 5.61 -18.64
C LEU A 123 27.72 6.34 -17.76
N GLU A 124 27.53 6.36 -16.44
CA GLU A 124 28.49 6.97 -15.50
C GLU A 124 29.87 6.29 -15.55
N HIS A 125 29.90 4.97 -15.78
CA HIS A 125 31.14 4.18 -15.82
C HIS A 125 31.64 3.91 -17.25
N TYR A 126 30.96 4.44 -18.27
CA TYR A 126 31.25 4.13 -19.67
C TYR A 126 32.31 5.06 -20.25
N GLU A 127 33.52 4.54 -20.43
CA GLU A 127 34.60 5.25 -21.12
C GLU A 127 34.37 5.27 -22.64
N HIS A 128 33.90 6.39 -23.17
CA HIS A 128 33.67 6.55 -24.61
C HIS A 128 33.98 7.97 -25.10
N PRO A 129 34.51 8.17 -26.32
CA PRO A 129 34.82 9.51 -26.83
C PRO A 129 33.64 10.49 -26.89
N LEU A 130 32.40 9.98 -26.90
CA LEU A 130 31.19 10.80 -26.82
C LEU A 130 30.93 11.35 -25.42
N LEU A 131 31.41 10.67 -24.39
CA LEU A 131 31.24 11.01 -22.98
C LEU A 131 32.63 11.28 -22.38
N PRO A 132 33.26 12.42 -22.71
CA PRO A 132 34.55 12.78 -22.15
C PRO A 132 34.45 13.00 -20.63
N THR A 133 35.57 12.86 -19.92
CA THR A 133 35.72 13.06 -18.47
C THR A 133 35.18 14.41 -17.96
N SER A 134 35.07 15.42 -18.84
CA SER A 134 34.44 16.71 -18.49
C SER A 134 32.93 16.60 -18.21
N LEU A 135 32.29 15.49 -18.57
CA LEU A 135 30.88 15.20 -18.31
C LEU A 135 30.66 14.38 -17.03
N ASP A 136 31.68 13.84 -16.38
CA ASP A 136 31.53 12.93 -15.23
C ASP A 136 30.69 13.53 -14.11
N MET A 137 30.86 14.83 -13.81
CA MET A 137 30.06 15.51 -12.79
C MET A 137 28.57 15.55 -13.15
N TYR A 138 28.24 15.72 -14.42
CA TYR A 138 26.86 15.76 -14.91
C TYR A 138 26.23 14.37 -14.95
N LEU A 139 27.00 13.34 -15.35
CA LEU A 139 26.55 11.96 -15.35
C LEU A 139 26.32 11.44 -13.92
N ARG A 140 27.16 11.86 -12.96
CA ARG A 140 26.95 11.55 -11.55
C ARG A 140 25.67 12.19 -10.99
N ASP A 141 25.41 13.45 -11.30
CA ASP A 141 24.17 14.12 -10.88
C ASP A 141 22.93 13.43 -11.46
N LEU A 142 22.98 13.07 -12.76
CA LEU A 142 21.94 12.28 -13.42
C LEU A 142 21.72 10.92 -12.72
N TYR A 143 22.81 10.25 -12.33
CA TYR A 143 22.76 8.98 -11.61
C TYR A 143 22.13 9.15 -10.22
N ASP A 144 22.53 10.18 -9.47
CA ASP A 144 21.98 10.51 -8.16
C ASP A 144 20.49 10.83 -8.23
N HIS A 145 20.02 11.52 -9.28
CA HIS A 145 18.59 11.76 -9.50
C HIS A 145 17.83 10.46 -9.84
N ALA A 146 18.41 9.60 -10.69
CA ALA A 146 17.79 8.33 -11.06
C ALA A 146 17.67 7.37 -9.87
N ILE A 147 18.70 7.28 -9.01
CA ILE A 147 18.65 6.51 -7.77
C ILE A 147 17.58 7.07 -6.84
N ARG A 148 17.57 8.39 -6.59
CA ARG A 148 16.59 9.03 -5.72
C ARG A 148 15.15 8.74 -6.14
N ALA A 149 14.86 8.81 -7.44
CA ALA A 149 13.55 8.44 -7.96
C ALA A 149 13.24 6.95 -7.72
N ALA A 150 14.18 6.05 -8.02
CA ALA A 150 13.98 4.62 -7.83
C ALA A 150 13.73 4.23 -6.35
N ASP A 151 14.48 4.82 -5.43
CA ASP A 151 14.38 4.56 -3.99
C ASP A 151 13.05 5.08 -3.43
N ARG A 152 12.62 6.29 -3.81
CA ARG A 152 11.31 6.84 -3.43
C ARG A 152 10.14 6.00 -3.94
N ILE A 153 10.21 5.51 -5.17
CA ILE A 153 9.21 4.58 -5.72
C ILE A 153 9.13 3.29 -4.90
N GLU A 154 10.27 2.72 -4.49
CA GLU A 154 10.27 1.50 -3.68
C GLU A 154 9.77 1.77 -2.26
N HIS A 155 10.08 2.93 -1.68
CA HIS A 155 9.54 3.35 -0.39
C HIS A 155 8.00 3.48 -0.44
N ALA A 156 7.45 4.19 -1.44
CA ALA A 156 6.01 4.29 -1.64
C ALA A 156 5.36 2.90 -1.82
N ARG A 157 6.04 1.99 -2.53
CA ARG A 157 5.58 0.61 -2.70
C ARG A 157 5.49 -0.14 -1.37
N MET A 158 6.49 0.01 -0.50
CA MET A 158 6.52 -0.61 0.82
C MET A 158 5.36 -0.10 1.69
N ILE A 159 5.16 1.22 1.76
CA ILE A 159 4.04 1.81 2.52
C ILE A 159 2.70 1.24 2.02
N LEU A 160 2.48 1.21 0.70
CA LEU A 160 1.24 0.67 0.14
C LEU A 160 1.06 -0.83 0.43
N GLN A 161 2.14 -1.61 0.57
CA GLN A 161 2.07 -3.01 1.01
C GLN A 161 1.69 -3.11 2.49
N ASP A 162 2.28 -2.27 3.34
CA ASP A 162 1.99 -2.24 4.77
C ASP A 162 0.54 -1.82 5.04
N LEU A 163 0.00 -0.86 4.28
CA LEU A 163 -1.40 -0.47 4.37
C LEU A 163 -2.37 -1.61 3.98
N GLN A 164 -2.00 -2.44 3.01
CA GLN A 164 -2.79 -3.62 2.65
C GLN A 164 -2.77 -4.68 3.75
N GLU A 165 -1.61 -4.93 4.35
CA GLU A 165 -1.47 -5.86 5.46
C GLU A 165 -2.23 -5.36 6.71
N TYR A 166 -2.17 -4.05 6.97
CA TYR A 166 -2.94 -3.40 8.02
C TYR A 166 -4.45 -3.63 7.83
N HIS A 167 -4.97 -3.46 6.61
CA HIS A 167 -6.37 -3.75 6.30
C HIS A 167 -6.75 -5.19 6.57
N HIS A 168 -5.93 -6.13 6.11
CA HIS A 168 -6.15 -7.55 6.34
C HIS A 168 -6.20 -7.86 7.85
N THR A 169 -5.25 -7.31 8.61
CA THR A 169 -5.21 -7.41 10.07
C THR A 169 -6.49 -6.84 10.71
N GLN A 170 -7.01 -5.70 10.23
CA GLN A 170 -8.26 -5.13 10.74
C GLN A 170 -9.48 -5.99 10.42
N GLN A 171 -9.53 -6.59 9.23
CA GLN A 171 -10.59 -7.52 8.85
C GLN A 171 -10.56 -8.80 9.70
N GLU A 172 -9.37 -9.35 9.97
CA GLU A 172 -9.19 -10.48 10.88
C GLU A 172 -9.62 -10.14 12.32
N ARG A 173 -9.30 -8.92 12.79
CA ARG A 173 -9.75 -8.43 14.10
C ARG A 173 -11.27 -8.37 14.20
N LYS A 174 -11.95 -7.78 13.20
CA LYS A 174 -13.42 -7.74 13.12
C LYS A 174 -14.01 -9.14 13.14
N THR A 175 -13.46 -10.06 12.35
CA THR A 175 -13.91 -11.46 12.30
C THR A 175 -13.72 -12.17 13.63
N SER A 176 -12.56 -11.98 14.27
CA SER A 176 -12.25 -12.52 15.60
C SER A 176 -13.16 -11.96 16.68
N GLU A 177 -13.55 -10.68 16.59
CA GLU A 177 -14.53 -10.06 17.48
C GLU A 177 -15.92 -10.68 17.31
N VAL A 178 -16.41 -10.84 16.07
CA VAL A 178 -17.69 -11.51 15.79
C VAL A 178 -17.70 -12.94 16.34
N MET A 179 -16.64 -13.72 16.09
CA MET A 179 -16.52 -15.07 16.63
C MET A 179 -16.48 -15.08 18.17
N ARG A 180 -15.81 -14.11 18.79
CA ARG A 180 -15.76 -13.97 20.25
C ARG A 180 -17.14 -13.71 20.83
N VAL A 181 -17.90 -12.78 20.24
CA VAL A 181 -19.27 -12.47 20.67
C VAL A 181 -20.16 -13.70 20.55
N LEU A 182 -20.11 -14.40 19.42
CA LEU A 182 -20.90 -15.62 19.21
C LEU A 182 -20.52 -16.73 20.20
N THR A 183 -19.23 -16.88 20.51
CA THR A 183 -18.73 -17.88 21.47
C THR A 183 -19.17 -17.57 22.89
N VAL A 184 -19.13 -16.31 23.30
CA VAL A 184 -19.62 -15.86 24.62
C VAL A 184 -21.13 -16.12 24.75
N MET A 185 -21.91 -15.81 23.72
CA MET A 185 -23.34 -16.12 23.72
C MET A 185 -23.59 -17.62 23.80
N SER A 186 -22.89 -18.41 22.98
CA SER A 186 -23.06 -19.86 22.91
C SER A 186 -22.66 -20.58 24.19
N SER A 187 -21.56 -20.16 24.85
CA SER A 187 -21.12 -20.76 26.10
C SER A 187 -22.11 -20.56 27.26
N ILE A 188 -22.90 -19.49 27.20
CA ILE A 188 -23.98 -19.21 28.16
C ILE A 188 -25.24 -19.98 27.75
N PHE A 189 -25.69 -19.88 26.50
CA PHE A 189 -26.98 -20.44 26.09
C PHE A 189 -26.99 -21.96 25.95
N ILE A 190 -25.90 -22.61 25.53
CA ILE A 190 -25.89 -24.07 25.29
C ILE A 190 -26.15 -24.86 26.58
N PRO A 191 -25.44 -24.63 27.71
CA PRO A 191 -25.72 -25.34 28.96
C PRO A 191 -27.09 -24.99 29.56
N LEU A 192 -27.51 -23.73 29.44
CA LEU A 192 -28.83 -23.30 29.92
C LEU A 192 -29.96 -23.97 29.15
N THR A 193 -29.86 -24.02 27.82
CA THR A 193 -30.85 -24.68 26.96
C THR A 193 -30.86 -26.18 27.21
N PHE A 194 -29.71 -26.79 27.46
CA PHE A 194 -29.63 -28.20 27.87
C PHE A 194 -30.39 -28.45 29.18
N LEU A 195 -30.23 -27.60 30.20
CA LEU A 195 -30.97 -27.72 31.47
C LEU A 195 -32.47 -27.53 31.30
N VAL A 196 -32.88 -26.53 30.51
CA VAL A 196 -34.30 -26.33 30.16
C VAL A 196 -34.85 -27.57 29.46
N GLY A 197 -34.10 -28.13 28.51
CA GLY A 197 -34.47 -29.35 27.81
C GLY A 197 -34.59 -30.56 28.75
N LEU A 198 -33.62 -30.75 29.64
CA LEU A 198 -33.57 -31.85 30.61
C LEU A 198 -34.77 -31.82 31.58
N TRP A 199 -35.06 -30.66 32.17
CA TRP A 199 -36.21 -30.49 33.06
C TRP A 199 -37.54 -30.36 32.31
N GLY A 200 -37.52 -30.12 31.00
CA GLY A 200 -38.69 -30.17 30.12
C GLY A 200 -39.08 -31.58 29.67
N MET A 201 -38.31 -32.60 30.03
CA MET A 201 -38.63 -34.00 29.71
C MET A 201 -39.75 -34.52 30.63
N ASN A 202 -40.74 -35.21 30.06
CA ASN A 202 -41.86 -35.78 30.83
C ASN A 202 -41.51 -37.15 31.45
N PHE A 203 -40.47 -37.22 32.28
CA PHE A 203 -40.13 -38.46 33.00
C PHE A 203 -40.92 -38.59 34.30
N HIS A 204 -41.34 -39.83 34.61
CA HIS A 204 -42.12 -40.14 35.81
C HIS A 204 -41.27 -40.24 37.09
N PHE A 205 -39.95 -40.40 36.96
CA PHE A 205 -38.99 -40.42 38.08
C PHE A 205 -38.10 -39.18 38.03
N MET A 206 -38.63 -38.05 38.51
CA MET A 206 -37.89 -36.81 38.75
C MET A 206 -37.91 -36.48 40.25
N PRO A 207 -37.00 -37.06 41.06
CA PRO A 207 -36.99 -36.89 42.50
C PRO A 207 -36.86 -35.43 42.96
N GLU A 208 -36.28 -34.55 42.12
CA GLU A 208 -36.15 -33.12 42.40
C GLU A 208 -37.48 -32.34 42.35
N ILE A 209 -38.51 -32.87 41.66
CA ILE A 209 -39.80 -32.19 41.45
C ILE A 209 -40.90 -32.80 42.30
N HIS A 210 -40.93 -34.13 42.45
CA HIS A 210 -42.00 -34.85 43.16
C HIS A 210 -41.86 -34.90 44.69
N THR A 211 -40.86 -34.21 45.26
CA THR A 211 -40.76 -34.01 46.70
C THR A 211 -41.60 -32.80 47.15
N PRO A 212 -42.11 -32.74 48.41
CA PRO A 212 -42.92 -31.60 48.89
C PRO A 212 -42.22 -30.23 48.78
N TRP A 213 -40.89 -30.24 48.77
CA TRP A 213 -40.05 -29.05 48.55
C TRP A 213 -39.90 -28.72 47.06
N GLY A 214 -39.85 -29.72 46.19
CA GLY A 214 -39.80 -29.58 44.74
C GLY A 214 -41.07 -28.97 44.16
N GLU A 215 -42.25 -29.38 44.64
CA GLU A 215 -43.54 -28.81 44.19
C GLU A 215 -43.69 -27.31 44.51
N LYS A 216 -43.08 -26.85 45.61
CA LYS A 216 -43.20 -25.45 46.07
C LYS A 216 -42.05 -24.55 45.60
N TYR A 217 -40.83 -25.08 45.49
CA TYR A 217 -39.62 -24.29 45.21
C TYR A 217 -38.81 -24.76 43.99
N GLY A 218 -39.16 -25.86 43.33
CA GLY A 218 -38.40 -26.44 42.22
C GLY A 218 -38.16 -25.47 41.07
N TYR A 219 -39.16 -24.66 40.71
CA TYR A 219 -39.01 -23.61 39.70
C TYR A 219 -37.94 -22.56 40.08
N PHE A 220 -37.97 -22.09 41.32
CA PHE A 220 -36.98 -21.12 41.82
C PHE A 220 -35.59 -21.73 41.96
N LEU A 221 -35.49 -23.00 42.35
CA LEU A 221 -34.23 -23.74 42.41
C LEU A 221 -33.62 -23.90 41.01
N ALA A 222 -34.41 -24.25 40.00
CA ALA A 222 -33.98 -24.34 38.61
C ALA A 222 -33.46 -22.98 38.09
N LEU A 223 -34.21 -21.89 38.32
CA LEU A 223 -33.73 -20.54 37.99
C LEU A 223 -32.44 -20.16 38.71
N GLY A 224 -32.31 -20.49 39.99
CA GLY A 224 -31.10 -20.25 40.78
C GLY A 224 -29.89 -20.99 40.22
N THR A 225 -30.03 -22.27 39.88
CA THR A 225 -28.94 -23.07 39.28
C THR A 225 -28.51 -22.52 37.91
N MET A 226 -29.48 -22.12 37.06
CA MET A 226 -29.21 -21.48 35.77
C MET A 226 -28.47 -20.15 35.94
N ALA A 227 -28.91 -19.30 36.88
CA ALA A 227 -28.27 -18.03 37.16
C ALA A 227 -26.82 -18.21 37.68
N VAL A 228 -26.60 -19.18 38.57
CA VAL A 228 -25.26 -19.52 39.09
C VAL A 228 -24.35 -20.04 37.96
N LEU A 229 -24.86 -20.88 37.07
CA LEU A 229 -24.09 -21.39 35.93
C LEU A 229 -23.74 -20.27 34.94
N ALA A 230 -24.70 -19.45 34.55
CA ALA A 230 -24.46 -18.30 33.69
C ALA A 230 -23.44 -17.34 34.29
N GLY A 231 -23.60 -16.99 35.58
CA GLY A 231 -22.66 -16.16 36.33
C GLY A 231 -21.27 -16.79 36.43
N GLY A 232 -21.19 -18.11 36.63
CA GLY A 232 -19.94 -18.86 36.69
C GLY A 232 -19.18 -18.85 35.36
N VAL A 233 -19.88 -19.03 34.23
CA VAL A 233 -19.30 -18.94 32.88
C VAL A 233 -18.79 -17.51 32.61
N ILE A 234 -19.59 -16.49 32.91
CA ILE A 234 -19.20 -15.08 32.75
C ILE A 234 -17.96 -14.76 33.60
N PHE A 235 -17.95 -15.18 34.87
CA PHE A 235 -16.82 -14.97 35.77
C PHE A 235 -15.55 -15.65 35.26
N TRP A 236 -15.65 -16.89 34.79
CA TRP A 236 -14.53 -17.63 34.21
C TRP A 236 -13.98 -16.95 32.95
N MET A 237 -14.86 -16.49 32.05
CA MET A 237 -14.47 -15.75 30.85
C MET A 237 -13.79 -14.42 31.19
N LYS A 238 -14.32 -13.68 32.17
CA LYS A 238 -13.69 -12.44 32.66
C LYS A 238 -12.30 -12.69 33.23
N ARG A 239 -12.11 -13.78 33.99
CA ARG A 239 -10.80 -14.16 34.53
C ARG A 239 -9.78 -14.50 33.43
N LYS A 240 -10.24 -15.06 32.30
CA LYS A 240 -9.39 -15.35 31.14
C LYS A 240 -9.12 -14.14 30.23
N ARG A 241 -9.57 -12.92 30.58
CA ARG A 241 -9.43 -11.71 29.74
C ARG A 241 -10.04 -11.87 28.34
N TRP A 242 -11.14 -12.63 28.26
CA TRP A 242 -11.96 -12.65 27.04
C TRP A 242 -12.79 -11.37 26.87
N PHE A 243 -12.90 -10.61 27.97
CA PHE A 243 -13.43 -9.26 28.08
C PHE A 243 -12.30 -8.28 28.32
#